data_AF-A0A2Z4Y5Q2-F1
#
_entry.id   AF-A0A2Z4Y5Q2-F1
#
_cell.length_a   1.000
_cell.length_b   1.000
_cell.length_c   1.000
_cell.angle_alpha   90.00
_cell.angle_beta   90.00
_cell.angle_gamma   90.00
#
_symmetry.space_group_name_H-M   'P 1'
#
loop_
_entity.id
_entity.type
_entity.pdbx_description
1 polymer ?
#
loop_
_entity_poly.entity_id
_entity_poly.type
_entity_poly.pdbx_seq_one_letter_code
_entity_poly.pdbx_strand_id
1 'polypeptide(L)'
;MEQLQIAVGDKVEHATFGKGTVTAVWGEGEQTKVTVKFAKEVGEKKLLVRMANLKILSDRTQLLPDEENDDAQAEELSKSDE
;
A
#
# COMPACT_ATOMS: atom_id res chain seq x y z
N MET A 1 -12.46 3.47 -1.90
CA MET A 1 -11.68 4.29 -0.94
C MET A 1 -10.22 3.95 -1.16
N GLU A 2 -9.38 4.90 -1.52
CA GLU A 2 -7.93 4.66 -1.67
C GLU A 2 -7.34 4.28 -0.31
N GLN A 3 -6.94 3.03 -0.18
CA GLN A 3 -6.31 2.53 1.03
C GLN A 3 -4.82 2.86 0.93
N LEU A 4 -4.33 3.72 1.81
CA LEU A 4 -2.89 3.98 1.96
C LEU A 4 -2.21 2.66 2.35
N GLN A 5 -1.59 2.00 1.38
CA GLN A 5 -0.85 0.76 1.59
C GLN A 5 0.52 1.11 2.18
N ILE A 6 0.63 1.05 3.50
CA ILE A 6 1.94 1.04 4.18
C ILE A 6 2.41 -0.40 4.32
N ALA A 7 3.66 -0.64 3.90
CA ALA A 7 4.34 -1.91 4.08
C ALA A 7 5.59 -1.76 4.97
N VAL A 8 6.05 -2.90 5.49
CA VAL A 8 7.36 -2.98 6.16
C VAL A 8 8.45 -2.65 5.15
N GLY A 9 9.41 -1.82 5.56
CA GLY A 9 10.48 -1.29 4.72
C GLY A 9 10.19 0.07 4.10
N ASP A 10 8.95 0.54 4.12
CA ASP A 10 8.62 1.85 3.56
C ASP A 10 9.25 2.99 4.37
N LYS A 11 9.74 3.99 3.65
CA LYS A 11 10.24 5.24 4.24
C LYS A 11 9.05 6.17 4.43
N VAL A 12 8.91 6.69 5.64
CA VAL A 12 7.82 7.61 6.01
C VAL A 12 8.40 8.85 6.67
N GLU A 13 7.66 9.94 6.60
CA GLU A 13 7.97 11.19 7.29
C GLU A 13 6.80 11.60 8.18
N HIS A 14 7.11 11.93 9.42
CA HIS A 14 6.18 12.45 10.41
C HIS A 14 6.55 13.90 10.74
N ALA A 15 5.55 14.77 10.88
CA ALA A 15 5.78 16.19 11.12
C ALA A 15 6.62 16.49 12.39
N THR A 16 6.42 15.71 13.46
CA THR A 16 7.13 15.90 14.73
C THR A 16 8.43 15.09 14.86
N PHE A 17 8.50 13.92 14.22
CA PHE A 17 9.61 12.97 14.43
C PHE A 17 10.58 12.92 13.24
N GLY A 18 10.22 13.57 12.14
CA GLY A 18 10.98 13.54 10.90
C GLY A 18 10.87 12.20 10.17
N LYS A 19 11.95 11.81 9.51
CA LYS A 19 12.00 10.63 8.65
C LYS A 19 12.22 9.36 9.46
N GLY A 20 11.53 8.30 9.08
CA GLY A 20 11.62 6.98 9.70
C GLY A 20 11.38 5.86 8.69
N THR A 21 11.67 4.64 9.11
CA THR A 21 11.47 3.42 8.32
C THR A 21 10.49 2.51 9.03
N VAL A 22 9.49 2.02 8.31
CA VAL A 22 8.50 1.08 8.85
C VAL A 22 9.17 -0.27 9.06
N THR A 23 9.08 -0.80 10.28
CA THR A 23 9.65 -2.10 10.68
C THR A 23 8.58 -3.16 10.92
N ALA A 24 7.34 -2.73 11.19
CA ALA A 24 6.21 -3.63 11.38
C ALA A 24 4.89 -2.92 11.07
N VAL A 25 3.92 -3.67 10.56
CA VAL A 25 2.55 -3.21 10.26
C VAL A 25 1.57 -4.27 10.76
N TRP A 26 0.54 -3.84 11.50
CA TRP A 26 -0.45 -4.75 12.06
C TRP A 26 -1.84 -4.10 12.11
N GLY A 27 -2.88 -4.91 12.03
CA GLY A 27 -4.26 -4.43 12.01
C GLY A 27 -4.70 -4.05 10.59
N GLU A 28 -6.00 -3.85 10.44
CA GLU A 28 -6.64 -3.66 9.14
C GLU A 28 -7.52 -2.41 9.16
N GLY A 29 -7.63 -1.76 8.00
CA GLY A 29 -8.47 -0.59 7.81
C GLY A 29 -8.11 0.55 8.77
N GLU A 30 -9.03 0.88 9.67
CA GLU A 30 -8.92 2.04 10.55
C GLU A 30 -8.03 1.79 11.77
N GLN A 31 -7.84 0.53 12.15
CA GLN A 31 -7.03 0.14 13.31
C GLN A 31 -5.60 -0.22 12.95
N THR A 32 -5.17 0.11 11.73
CA THR A 32 -3.81 -0.15 11.25
C THR A 32 -2.78 0.60 12.11
N LYS A 33 -1.91 -0.17 12.76
CA LYS A 33 -0.80 0.28 13.59
C LYS A 33 0.51 -0.05 12.91
N VAL A 34 1.45 0.88 12.97
CA VAL A 34 2.77 0.74 12.37
C VAL A 34 3.85 0.99 13.41
N THR A 35 4.92 0.21 13.35
CA THR A 35 6.15 0.52 14.09
C THR A 35 7.11 1.17 13.13
N VAL A 36 7.45 2.42 13.42
CA VAL A 36 8.39 3.19 12.64
C VAL A 36 9.65 3.40 13.48
N LYS A 37 10.78 3.02 12.91
CA LYS A 37 12.10 3.32 13.44
C LYS A 37 12.55 4.67 12.90
N PHE A 38 12.51 5.67 13.77
CA PHE A 38 12.99 7.02 13.47
C PHE A 38 14.51 7.12 13.69
N ALA A 39 15.06 8.32 13.49
CA ALA A 39 16.46 8.62 13.81
C ALA A 39 16.81 8.18 15.24
N LYS A 40 18.11 7.93 15.48
CA LYS A 40 18.63 7.34 16.73
C LYS A 40 18.21 8.12 17.98
N GLU A 41 17.97 9.42 17.85
CA GLU A 41 17.54 10.32 18.92
C GLU A 41 16.07 10.08 19.35
N VAL A 42 15.21 9.65 18.42
CA VAL A 42 13.78 9.40 18.67
C VAL A 42 13.51 7.92 18.99
N GLY A 43 14.21 7.03 18.29
CA GLY A 43 14.05 5.57 18.43
C GLY A 43 12.83 5.01 17.69
N GLU A 44 12.32 3.89 18.19
CA GLU A 44 11.17 3.19 17.61
C GLU A 44 9.85 3.68 18.25
N LYS A 45 8.85 3.98 17.41
CA LYS A 45 7.54 4.43 17.86
C LYS A 45 6.44 3.62 17.18
N LYS A 46 5.39 3.32 17.96
CA LYS A 46 4.17 2.69 17.47
C LYS A 46 3.13 3.79 17.24
N LEU A 47 2.64 3.91 16.01
CA LEU A 47 1.73 4.95 15.58
C LEU A 47 0.53 4.33 14.85
N LEU A 48 -0.64 4.93 15.01
CA LEU A 48 -1.85 4.51 14.28
C LEU A 48 -1.95 5.31 12.99
N VAL A 49 -1.95 4.62 11.85
CA VAL A 49 -1.79 5.24 10.51
C VAL A 49 -2.82 6.34 10.27
N ARG A 50 -4.09 6.08 10.61
CA ARG A 50 -5.19 7.04 10.48
C ARG A 50 -5.03 8.32 11.28
N MET A 51 -4.37 8.26 12.45
CA MET A 51 -4.20 9.41 13.33
C MET A 51 -2.85 10.10 13.14
N ALA A 52 -1.84 9.36 12.68
CA ALA A 52 -0.47 9.83 12.59
C ALA A 52 -0.19 10.66 11.33
N ASN A 53 -1.13 10.71 10.36
CA ASN A 53 -1.00 11.46 9.10
C ASN A 53 0.41 11.36 8.50
N LEU A 54 0.90 10.13 8.39
CA LEU A 54 2.26 9.84 7.90
C LEU A 54 2.34 10.10 6.41
N LYS A 55 3.41 10.79 5.99
CA LYS A 55 3.71 10.97 4.58
C LYS A 55 4.61 9.83 4.12
N ILE A 56 4.10 8.96 3.26
CA ILE A 56 4.92 7.91 2.65
C ILE A 56 5.85 8.55 1.63
N LEU A 57 7.15 8.28 1.76
CA LEU A 57 8.20 8.69 0.83
C LEU A 57 8.57 7.58 -0.15
N SER A 58 8.08 6.35 0.07
CA SER A 58 8.19 5.26 -0.91
C SER A 58 7.25 5.51 -2.07
N ASP A 59 7.80 5.72 -3.26
CA ASP A 59 7.04 5.66 -4.51
C ASP A 59 6.67 4.20 -4.81
N ARG A 60 5.49 3.78 -4.38
CA ARG A 60 4.83 2.55 -4.86
C ARG A 60 3.54 2.85 -5.65
N THR A 61 3.35 4.11 -6.01
CA THR A 61 2.29 4.47 -6.93
C THR A 61 2.70 3.92 -8.29
N GLN A 62 1.91 2.98 -8.84
CA GLN A 62 1.97 2.43 -10.20
C GLN A 62 2.77 1.13 -10.40
N LEU A 63 2.26 0.04 -9.86
CA LEU A 63 2.22 -1.24 -10.58
C LEU A 63 0.82 -1.85 -10.41
N LEU A 64 -0.18 -1.17 -10.95
CA LEU A 64 -1.40 -1.83 -11.39
C LEU A 64 -1.24 -2.00 -12.90
N PRO A 65 -1.02 -3.22 -13.43
CA PRO A 65 -1.39 -3.45 -14.82
C PRO A 65 -2.90 -3.19 -14.91
N ASP A 66 -3.31 -2.29 -15.79
CA ASP A 66 -4.71 -2.04 -16.10
C ASP A 66 -5.39 -3.38 -16.41
N GLU A 67 -6.30 -3.82 -15.55
CA GLU A 67 -7.28 -4.84 -15.93
C GLU A 67 -8.22 -4.21 -16.96
N GLU A 68 -7.80 -4.19 -18.22
CA GLU A 68 -8.74 -4.19 -19.34
C GLU A 68 -9.28 -5.62 -19.48
N ASN A 69 -10.26 -5.93 -18.64
CA ASN A 69 -11.20 -6.99 -18.90
C ASN A 69 -12.50 -6.31 -19.32
N ASP A 70 -12.84 -6.36 -20.61
CA ASP A 70 -14.22 -6.55 -21.07
C ASP A 70 -14.29 -6.76 -22.60
N ASP A 71 -15.21 -7.65 -22.96
CA ASP A 71 -15.91 -7.77 -24.24
C ASP A 71 -15.16 -8.28 -25.49
N ALA A 72 -15.37 -9.56 -25.82
CA ALA A 72 -16.56 -9.94 -26.59
C ALA A 72 -16.60 -11.45 -26.86
N GLN A 73 -17.74 -12.04 -26.53
CA GLN A 73 -18.16 -13.36 -26.99
C GLN A 73 -18.35 -13.34 -28.51
N ALA A 74 -17.86 -14.36 -29.21
CA ALA A 74 -18.49 -14.84 -30.44
C ALA A 74 -18.20 -16.34 -30.59
N GLU A 75 -19.25 -17.12 -30.39
CA GLU A 75 -19.45 -18.45 -30.94
C GLU A 75 -18.89 -18.60 -32.36
N GLU A 76 -18.14 -19.69 -32.59
CA GLU A 76 -18.19 -20.44 -33.84
C GLU A 76 -18.22 -21.93 -33.49
N LEU A 77 -19.38 -22.36 -32.99
CA LEU A 77 -19.86 -23.73 -33.12
C LEU A 77 -20.74 -23.76 -34.38
N SER A 78 -20.22 -24.23 -35.51
CA SER A 78 -20.97 -24.97 -36.55
C SER A 78 -20.08 -25.20 -37.78
N LYS A 79 -19.44 -26.36 -37.98
CA LYS A 79 -19.95 -27.64 -38.54
C LYS A 79 -19.30 -27.90 -39.91
N SER A 80 -19.24 -29.20 -40.23
CA SER A 80 -19.38 -29.83 -41.56
C SER A 80 -18.20 -29.67 -42.53
N ASP A 81 -17.43 -30.75 -42.74
CA ASP A 81 -17.65 -31.80 -43.77
C ASP A 81 -16.94 -31.43 -45.08
N GLU A 82 -15.81 -32.11 -45.34
CA GLU A 82 -15.46 -32.74 -46.63
C GLU A 82 -14.37 -33.80 -46.39
#